data_AF-A0A851ETR7-F1
#
_entry.id   AF-A0A851ETR7-F1
#
_cell.length_a   1.000
_cell.length_b   1.000
_cell.length_c   1.000
_cell.angle_alpha   90.00
_cell.angle_beta   90.00
_cell.angle_gamma   90.00
#
_symmetry.space_group_name_H-M   'P 1'
#
loop_
_entity.id
_entity.type
_entity.pdbx_description
1 polymer ?
#
loop_
_entity_poly.entity_id
_entity_poly.type
_entity_poly.pdbx_seq_one_letter_code
_entity_poly.pdbx_strand_id
1 'polypeptide(L)'
;APAVKNFTLNFTITNLQFTADLEKPNSRRFKSTEKVMYHYIDPLLQKSSIGPHFSGCKVTGFRSGKSRDDTKVDAVCSYKDNASLARFDRAELYQELSTMTNNVTKLGHYSLDRNSLHVDG
;
A
#
# COMPACT_ATOMS: atom_id res chain seq x y z
N ALA A 1 -20.16 -17.44 -6.90
CA ALA A 1 -19.65 -16.06 -6.81
C ALA A 1 -18.12 -16.11 -6.89
N PRO A 2 -17.43 -15.10 -7.46
CA PRO A 2 -15.96 -15.06 -7.48
C PRO A 2 -15.40 -15.11 -6.05
N ALA A 3 -14.28 -15.79 -5.85
CA ALA A 3 -13.62 -15.84 -4.55
C ALA A 3 -12.94 -14.48 -4.28
N VAL A 4 -13.01 -13.97 -3.06
CA VAL A 4 -12.22 -12.79 -2.66
C VAL A 4 -10.87 -13.28 -2.16
N LYS A 5 -9.79 -12.81 -2.78
CA LYS A 5 -8.42 -13.05 -2.35
C LYS A 5 -7.78 -11.75 -1.89
N ASN A 6 -6.72 -11.88 -1.11
CA ASN A 6 -5.99 -10.76 -0.55
C ASN A 6 -4.51 -10.85 -0.92
N PHE A 7 -3.87 -9.69 -0.97
CA PHE A 7 -2.41 -9.55 -0.99
C PHE A 7 -2.00 -8.46 0.01
N THR A 8 -0.77 -8.53 0.49
CA THR A 8 -0.16 -7.51 1.33
C THR A 8 0.58 -6.49 0.47
N LEU A 9 0.54 -5.25 0.90
CA LEU A 9 1.32 -4.16 0.35
C LEU A 9 2.01 -3.45 1.52
N ASN A 10 3.33 -3.40 1.49
CA ASN A 10 4.13 -2.73 2.51
C ASN A 10 5.09 -1.76 1.84
N PHE A 11 5.32 -0.62 2.46
CA PHE A 11 6.35 0.35 2.04
C PHE A 11 6.69 1.28 3.22
N THR A 12 7.81 1.97 3.12
CA THR A 12 8.27 2.94 4.13
C THR A 12 8.26 4.33 3.54
N ILE A 13 7.58 5.25 4.22
CA ILE A 13 7.62 6.69 3.95
C ILE A 13 8.76 7.28 4.79
N THR A 14 9.65 8.06 4.18
CA THR A 14 10.86 8.62 4.82
C THR A 14 10.71 10.06 5.28
N ASN A 15 9.57 10.69 5.00
CA ASN A 15 9.24 12.05 5.42
C ASN A 15 7.90 12.12 6.18
N LEU A 16 7.58 11.05 6.91
CA LEU A 16 6.42 10.98 7.80
C LEU A 16 6.90 10.49 9.17
N GLN A 17 7.04 11.42 10.10
CA GLN A 17 7.48 11.10 11.45
C GLN A 17 6.50 10.15 12.16
N PHE A 18 7.05 9.03 12.64
CA PHE A 18 6.31 8.09 13.47
C PHE A 18 6.05 8.70 14.86
N THR A 19 4.85 8.51 15.39
CA THR A 19 4.44 9.03 16.70
C THR A 19 3.52 8.02 17.39
N ALA A 20 3.42 8.09 18.72
CA ALA A 20 2.55 7.20 19.51
C ALA A 20 1.07 7.24 19.07
N ASP A 21 0.62 8.33 18.44
CA ASP A 21 -0.74 8.38 17.88
C ASP A 21 -0.88 7.51 16.63
N LEU A 22 0.16 7.39 15.80
CA LEU A 22 0.16 6.48 14.64
C LEU A 22 0.17 5.00 15.04
N GLU A 23 0.50 4.70 16.30
CA GLU A 23 0.43 3.35 16.86
C GLU A 23 -0.99 2.99 17.33
N LYS A 24 -1.89 3.97 17.45
CA LYS A 24 -3.25 3.82 17.98
C LYS A 24 -4.28 3.94 16.85
N PRO A 25 -4.90 2.85 16.37
CA PRO A 25 -5.86 2.87 15.26
C PRO A 25 -7.02 3.86 15.40
N ASN A 26 -7.41 4.18 16.65
CA ASN A 26 -8.51 5.10 16.93
C ASN A 26 -8.09 6.57 17.06
N SER A 27 -6.80 6.89 17.04
CA SER A 27 -6.33 8.26 17.16
C SER A 27 -6.73 9.09 15.93
N ARG A 28 -6.83 10.41 16.12
CA ARG A 28 -7.10 11.33 15.01
C ARG A 28 -6.01 11.25 13.94
N ARG A 29 -4.75 11.16 14.35
CA ARG A 29 -3.59 11.09 13.45
C ARG A 29 -3.58 9.80 12.63
N PHE A 30 -3.87 8.66 13.26
CA PHE A 30 -3.99 7.38 12.54
C PHE A 30 -5.06 7.48 11.46
N LYS A 31 -6.29 7.86 11.82
CA LYS A 31 -7.42 7.93 10.89
C LYS A 31 -7.17 8.93 9.75
N SER A 32 -6.55 10.07 10.03
CA SER A 32 -6.20 11.03 8.98
C SER A 32 -5.14 10.47 8.04
N THR A 33 -4.09 9.85 8.56
CA THR A 33 -3.01 9.28 7.73
C THR A 33 -3.51 8.10 6.93
N GLU A 34 -4.33 7.22 7.52
CA GLU A 34 -5.00 6.13 6.83
C GLU A 34 -5.81 6.62 5.63
N LYS A 35 -6.64 7.67 5.82
CA LYS A 35 -7.42 8.25 4.72
C LYS A 35 -6.54 8.81 3.60
N VAL A 36 -5.41 9.43 3.96
CA VAL A 36 -4.42 9.90 2.98
C VAL A 36 -3.76 8.72 2.25
N MET A 37 -3.46 7.61 2.94
CA MET A 37 -2.92 6.41 2.29
C MET A 37 -3.89 5.84 1.27
N TYR A 38 -5.19 5.74 1.59
CA TYR A 38 -6.19 5.28 0.61
C TYR A 38 -6.25 6.17 -0.63
N HIS A 39 -6.13 7.49 -0.46
CA HIS A 39 -6.09 8.43 -1.59
C HIS A 39 -4.91 8.18 -2.55
N TYR A 40 -3.82 7.56 -2.07
CA TYR A 40 -2.65 7.25 -2.89
C TYR A 40 -2.59 5.81 -3.37
N ILE A 41 -2.93 4.84 -2.51
CA ILE A 41 -2.81 3.41 -2.81
C ILE A 41 -3.91 2.96 -3.77
N ASP A 42 -5.16 3.37 -3.54
CA ASP A 42 -6.28 2.86 -4.34
C ASP A 42 -6.16 3.25 -5.82
N PRO A 43 -5.81 4.51 -6.19
CA PRO A 43 -5.63 4.87 -7.59
C PRO A 43 -4.45 4.18 -8.27
N LEU A 44 -3.40 3.81 -7.51
CA LEU A 44 -2.28 3.03 -8.07
C LEU A 44 -2.74 1.63 -8.46
N LEU A 45 -3.45 0.96 -7.54
CA LEU A 45 -3.93 -0.40 -7.79
C LEU A 45 -5.04 -0.44 -8.85
N GLN A 46 -5.89 0.57 -8.92
CA GLN A 46 -6.88 0.71 -9.98
C GLN A 46 -6.25 0.87 -11.38
N LYS A 47 -5.03 1.43 -11.47
CA LYS A 47 -4.30 1.62 -12.73
C LYS A 47 -3.37 0.46 -13.10
N SER A 48 -3.13 -0.46 -12.16
CA SER A 48 -2.29 -1.65 -12.35
C SER A 48 -3.06 -2.80 -13.01
N SER A 49 -2.39 -3.91 -13.31
CA SER A 49 -3.00 -5.10 -13.91
C SER A 49 -4.13 -5.70 -13.05
N ILE A 50 -4.11 -5.48 -11.73
CA ILE A 50 -5.19 -5.93 -10.82
C ILE A 50 -6.43 -5.04 -10.84
N GLY A 51 -6.36 -3.83 -11.43
CA GLY A 51 -7.40 -2.80 -11.38
C GLY A 51 -8.83 -3.28 -11.70
N PRO A 52 -9.06 -4.07 -12.77
CA PRO A 52 -10.38 -4.60 -13.11
C PRO A 52 -11.01 -5.50 -12.03
N HIS A 53 -10.21 -6.05 -11.12
CA HIS A 53 -10.62 -6.99 -10.07
C HIS A 53 -10.41 -6.44 -8.66
N PHE A 54 -9.70 -5.32 -8.52
CA PHE A 54 -9.39 -4.67 -7.27
C PHE A 54 -10.67 -4.22 -6.55
N SER A 55 -10.74 -4.49 -5.26
CA SER A 55 -11.90 -4.18 -4.40
C SER A 55 -11.61 -3.12 -3.34
N GLY A 56 -10.33 -2.86 -3.05
CA GLY A 56 -9.91 -1.88 -2.04
C GLY A 56 -8.81 -2.41 -1.13
N CYS A 57 -8.13 -1.49 -0.46
CA CYS A 57 -7.16 -1.78 0.59
C CYS A 57 -7.67 -1.40 1.97
N LYS A 58 -7.06 -2.04 2.97
CA LYS A 58 -7.15 -1.68 4.38
C LYS A 58 -5.75 -1.47 4.91
N VAL A 59 -5.45 -0.27 5.42
CA VAL A 59 -4.22 -0.05 6.20
C VAL A 59 -4.36 -0.81 7.51
N THR A 60 -3.48 -1.77 7.75
CA THR A 60 -3.48 -2.60 8.95
C THR A 60 -2.62 -2.00 10.06
N GLY A 61 -1.68 -1.11 9.72
CA GLY A 61 -0.92 -0.37 10.70
C GLY A 61 0.09 0.61 10.14
N PHE A 62 0.55 1.48 11.03
CA PHE A 62 1.76 2.29 10.86
C PHE A 62 2.77 1.83 11.91
N ARG A 63 4.03 1.65 11.51
CA ARG A 63 5.12 1.23 12.41
C ARG A 63 6.30 2.16 12.31
N SER A 64 7.11 2.22 13.37
CA SER A 64 8.40 2.91 13.34
C SER A 64 9.30 2.32 12.25
N GLY A 65 9.88 3.19 11.41
CA GLY A 65 10.92 2.78 10.47
C GLY A 65 12.31 2.77 11.09
N LYS A 66 13.34 2.93 10.25
CA LYS A 66 14.76 2.93 10.68
C LYS A 66 15.14 4.26 11.33
N SER A 67 14.65 5.36 10.76
CA SER A 67 14.75 6.71 11.31
C SER A 67 13.47 7.12 12.03
N ARG A 68 13.59 8.15 12.88
CA ARG A 68 12.43 8.80 13.54
C ARG A 68 11.43 9.37 12.52
N ASP A 69 11.93 9.83 11.38
CA ASP A 69 11.13 10.42 10.30
C ASP A 69 10.57 9.36 9.33
N ASP A 70 10.88 8.09 9.58
CA ASP A 70 10.38 6.97 8.80
C ASP A 70 9.12 6.37 9.43
N THR A 71 8.08 6.19 8.63
CA THR A 71 6.91 5.40 8.98
C THR A 71 6.72 4.29 7.96
N LYS A 72 6.73 3.04 8.44
CA LYS A 72 6.34 1.89 7.64
C LYS A 72 4.81 1.81 7.59
N VAL A 73 4.27 1.63 6.40
CA VAL A 73 2.84 1.42 6.12
C VAL A 73 2.64 -0.06 5.81
N ASP A 74 1.69 -0.68 6.49
CA ASP A 74 1.23 -2.04 6.20
C ASP A 74 -0.22 -1.98 5.73
N ALA A 75 -0.50 -2.58 4.58
CA ALA A 75 -1.84 -2.66 4.02
C ALA A 75 -2.15 -4.08 3.54
N VAL A 76 -3.42 -4.45 3.61
CA VAL A 76 -3.98 -5.64 3.00
C VAL A 76 -4.99 -5.21 1.96
N CYS A 77 -4.79 -5.66 0.73
CA CYS A 77 -5.58 -5.28 -0.42
C CYS A 77 -6.34 -6.50 -0.94
N SER A 78 -7.56 -6.29 -1.41
CA SER A 78 -8.47 -7.36 -1.81
C SER A 78 -8.83 -7.26 -3.30
N TYR A 79 -9.01 -8.42 -3.92
CA TYR A 79 -9.46 -8.53 -5.31
C TYR A 79 -10.38 -9.72 -5.51
N LYS A 80 -11.22 -9.64 -6.54
CA LYS A 80 -12.11 -10.74 -6.94
C LYS A 80 -11.34 -11.68 -7.88
N ASP A 81 -10.96 -12.84 -7.39
CA ASP A 81 -10.34 -13.88 -8.19
C ASP A 81 -11.39 -14.58 -9.03
N ASN A 82 -11.28 -14.42 -10.35
CA ASN A 82 -12.11 -15.13 -11.31
C ASN A 82 -11.21 -16.15 -12.01
N ALA A 83 -11.45 -17.44 -11.80
CA ALA A 83 -10.57 -18.53 -12.24
C ALA A 83 -10.29 -18.57 -13.77
N SER A 84 -11.04 -17.80 -14.55
CA SER A 84 -10.91 -17.63 -16.01
C SER A 84 -10.15 -16.38 -16.47
N LEU A 85 -9.77 -15.46 -15.56
CA LEU A 85 -9.07 -14.21 -15.87
C LEU A 85 -7.65 -14.21 -15.27
N ALA A 86 -6.81 -13.28 -15.75
CA ALA A 86 -5.40 -13.18 -15.38
C ALA A 86 -5.20 -13.33 -13.87
N ARG A 87 -4.34 -14.29 -13.49
CA ARG A 87 -4.02 -14.56 -12.08
C ARG A 87 -3.19 -13.40 -11.52
N PHE A 88 -3.35 -13.14 -10.23
CA PHE A 88 -2.47 -12.23 -9.50
C PHE A 88 -1.00 -12.60 -9.74
N ASP A 89 -0.25 -11.69 -10.36
CA ASP A 89 1.19 -11.79 -10.53
C ASP A 89 1.89 -10.77 -9.64
N ARG A 90 2.54 -11.27 -8.60
CA ARG A 90 3.27 -10.47 -7.62
C ARG A 90 4.39 -9.64 -8.27
N ALA A 91 5.10 -10.21 -9.24
CA ALA A 91 6.24 -9.57 -9.87
C ALA A 91 5.79 -8.47 -10.83
N GLU A 92 4.75 -8.72 -11.62
CA GLU A 92 4.12 -7.71 -12.48
C GLU A 92 3.62 -6.53 -11.65
N LEU A 93 2.80 -6.80 -10.62
CA LEU A 93 2.24 -5.75 -9.78
C LEU A 93 3.33 -4.93 -9.07
N TYR A 94 4.39 -5.58 -8.58
CA TYR A 94 5.53 -4.88 -8.00
C TYR A 94 6.20 -3.93 -9.02
N GLN A 95 6.42 -4.38 -10.26
CA GLN A 95 7.04 -3.54 -11.30
C GLN A 95 6.17 -2.35 -11.65
N GLU A 96 4.86 -2.54 -11.85
CA GLU A 96 3.91 -1.47 -12.15
C GLU A 96 3.88 -0.41 -11.03
N LEU A 97 3.79 -0.85 -9.78
CA LEU A 97 3.82 0.04 -8.61
C LEU A 97 5.15 0.77 -8.51
N SER A 98 6.27 0.08 -8.74
CA SER A 98 7.61 0.68 -8.76
C SER A 98 7.69 1.78 -9.81
N THR A 99 7.26 1.52 -11.05
CA THR A 99 7.24 2.51 -12.13
C THR A 99 6.36 3.71 -11.79
N MET A 100 5.12 3.48 -11.34
CA MET A 100 4.17 4.56 -11.01
C MET A 100 4.61 5.40 -9.79
N THR A 101 5.49 4.88 -8.94
CA THR A 101 6.05 5.58 -7.78
C THR A 101 7.47 6.10 -8.01
N ASN A 102 7.86 6.29 -9.28
CA ASN A 102 9.18 6.77 -9.68
C ASN A 102 10.31 5.92 -9.08
N ASN A 103 10.28 4.62 -9.36
CA ASN A 103 11.17 3.62 -8.77
C ASN A 103 11.11 3.62 -7.24
N VAL A 104 9.90 3.60 -6.68
CA VAL A 104 9.65 3.55 -5.23
C VAL A 104 10.31 4.71 -4.48
N THR A 105 10.36 5.89 -5.08
CA THR A 105 10.92 7.09 -4.41
C THR A 105 9.87 8.13 -4.07
N LYS A 106 8.70 8.09 -4.72
CA LYS A 106 7.65 9.10 -4.55
C LYS A 106 6.25 8.50 -4.56
N LEU A 107 5.44 8.96 -3.61
CA LEU A 107 4.01 8.70 -3.53
C LEU A 107 3.27 10.00 -3.21
N GLY A 108 2.85 10.73 -4.24
CA GLY A 108 2.34 12.09 -4.08
C GLY A 108 3.39 13.00 -3.42
N HIS A 109 3.06 13.58 -2.26
CA HIS A 109 3.98 14.42 -1.50
C HIS A 109 4.95 13.64 -0.60
N TYR A 110 4.77 12.32 -0.47
CA TYR A 110 5.64 11.48 0.34
C TYR A 110 6.86 11.01 -0.44
N SER A 111 8.00 10.97 0.26
CA SER A 111 9.22 10.30 -0.17
C SER A 111 9.20 8.87 0.38
N LEU A 112 9.67 7.92 -0.41
CA LEU A 112 9.66 6.50 -0.06
C LEU A 112 11.09 5.94 0.04
N ASP A 113 11.29 4.92 0.87
CA ASP A 113 12.51 4.09 0.83
C ASP A 113 12.39 3.14 -0.36
N ARG A 114 13.29 3.31 -1.34
CA ARG A 114 13.32 2.53 -2.59
C ARG A 114 13.28 1.02 -2.37
N ASN A 115 13.88 0.55 -1.29
CA ASN A 115 14.05 -0.88 -1.02
C ASN A 115 12.94 -1.45 -0.10
N SER A 116 11.92 -0.65 0.21
CA SER A 116 10.89 -1.01 1.20
C SER A 116 9.59 -1.53 0.61
N LEU A 117 9.34 -1.34 -0.69
CA LEU A 117 8.15 -1.86 -1.34
C LEU A 117 8.14 -3.38 -1.31
N HIS A 118 7.06 -3.95 -0.81
CA HIS A 118 6.83 -5.39 -0.80
C HIS A 118 5.38 -5.67 -1.17
N VAL A 119 5.19 -6.65 -2.05
CA VAL A 119 3.89 -7.17 -2.48
C VAL A 119 3.95 -8.68 -2.23
N ASP A 120 2.94 -9.26 -1.60
CA ASP A 120 2.88 -10.72 -1.35
C ASP A 120 1.42 -11.21 -1.31
N GLY A 121 1.12 -12.44 -1.74
CA GLY A 121 -0.28 -12.90 -1.91
C GLY A 121 -0.49 -14.40 -1.76
#